data_AF-A0A1I2T5A6-F1
#
_entry.id   AF-A0A1I2T5A6-F1
#
_cell.length_a   1.000
_cell.length_b   1.000
_cell.length_c   1.000
_cell.angle_alpha   90.00
_cell.angle_beta   90.00
_cell.angle_gamma   90.00
#
_symmetry.space_group_name_H-M   'P 1'
#
loop_
_entity.id
_entity.type
_entity.pdbx_description
1 polymer ?
#
loop_
_entity_poly.entity_id
_entity_poly.type
_entity_poly.pdbx_seq_one_letter_code
_entity_poly.pdbx_strand_id
1 'polypeptide(L)'
;MKPRILEFIKNNPDTWEEKLNKKFIRTNHNGDLVCFKYATEADFSDPLVCEARGIIIDVVQRVVVCWPFDKFFNVQEQYAADIDWNSARVLEKIDGSMIKLFWYKDAWRFATSSTCDAKDAAIPGYNELTYADIIARAKNVNEIPFEELNKDYTYIFELVSPLSQIVVRYEMTALFFLTARNNLTGEELDT
;
A
#
# COMPACT_ATOMS: atom_id res chain seq x y z
N MET A 1 -4.27 -14.61 -8.73
CA MET A 1 -3.28 -14.81 -7.65
C MET A 1 -4.02 -14.96 -6.32
N LYS A 2 -3.51 -15.71 -5.33
CA LYS A 2 -4.12 -15.79 -3.99
C LYS A 2 -3.31 -14.97 -2.98
N PRO A 3 -3.96 -14.18 -2.10
CA PRO A 3 -3.26 -13.37 -1.08
C PRO A 3 -2.63 -14.26 -0.01
N ARG A 4 -1.30 -14.24 0.07
CA ARG A 4 -0.49 -15.11 0.93
C ARG A 4 -0.73 -14.82 2.41
N ILE A 5 -0.85 -13.56 2.82
CA ILE A 5 -1.11 -13.16 4.20
C ILE A 5 -2.49 -13.61 4.64
N LEU A 6 -3.52 -13.45 3.80
CA LEU A 6 -4.86 -13.92 4.14
C LEU A 6 -4.90 -15.44 4.30
N GLU A 7 -4.26 -16.18 3.39
CA GLU A 7 -4.16 -17.64 3.51
C GLU A 7 -3.36 -18.04 4.77
N PHE A 8 -2.30 -17.30 5.10
CA PHE A 8 -1.54 -17.50 6.33
C PHE A 8 -2.41 -17.33 7.58
N ILE A 9 -3.26 -16.28 7.63
CA ILE A 9 -4.20 -16.04 8.72
C ILE A 9 -5.21 -17.18 8.84
N LYS A 10 -5.81 -17.61 7.71
CA LYS A 10 -6.78 -18.72 7.70
C LYS A 10 -6.20 -20.02 8.24
N ASN A 11 -4.93 -20.29 7.96
CA ASN A 11 -4.22 -21.48 8.42
C ASN A 11 -3.69 -21.37 9.85
N ASN A 12 -3.69 -20.16 10.45
CA ASN A 12 -3.17 -19.90 11.79
C ASN A 12 -4.11 -18.99 12.60
N PRO A 13 -5.41 -19.34 12.74
CA PRO A 13 -6.46 -18.41 13.19
C PRO A 13 -6.17 -17.74 14.54
N ASP A 14 -5.52 -18.45 15.47
CA ASP A 14 -5.28 -17.95 16.83
C ASP A 14 -3.83 -17.45 17.06
N THR A 15 -2.93 -17.65 16.09
CA THR A 15 -1.47 -17.43 16.27
C THR A 15 -0.82 -16.68 15.11
N TRP A 16 -1.60 -16.23 14.12
CA TRP A 16 -1.08 -15.60 12.92
C TRP A 16 -0.23 -14.37 13.24
N GLU A 17 -0.67 -13.51 14.16
CA GLU A 17 0.01 -12.25 14.46
C GLU A 17 1.39 -12.49 15.08
N GLU A 18 1.48 -13.37 16.08
CA GLU A 18 2.75 -13.76 16.71
C GLU A 18 3.72 -14.37 15.68
N LYS A 19 3.21 -15.26 14.81
CA LYS A 19 4.03 -15.91 13.79
C LYS A 19 4.50 -14.96 12.70
N LEU A 20 3.66 -14.01 12.26
CA LEU A 20 4.05 -12.96 11.32
C LEU A 20 5.05 -11.99 11.96
N ASN A 21 4.89 -11.66 13.24
CA ASN A 21 5.82 -10.81 13.97
C ASN A 21 7.22 -11.42 14.05
N LYS A 22 7.33 -12.74 14.25
CA LYS A 22 8.59 -13.51 14.19
C LYS A 22 9.26 -13.47 12.81
N LYS A 23 8.48 -13.22 11.75
CA LYS A 23 8.97 -12.99 10.38
C LYS A 23 9.24 -11.51 10.08
N PHE A 24 9.27 -10.66 11.10
CA PHE A 24 9.42 -9.20 10.96
C PHE A 24 8.30 -8.52 10.17
N ILE A 25 7.11 -9.12 10.12
CA ILE A 25 5.92 -8.48 9.59
C ILE A 25 5.19 -7.82 10.75
N ARG A 26 5.09 -6.49 10.71
CA ARG A 26 4.40 -5.64 11.70
C ARG A 26 2.96 -5.39 11.27
N THR A 27 2.11 -5.18 12.25
CA THR A 27 0.67 -4.96 12.11
C THR A 27 0.30 -3.58 12.61
N ASN A 28 -0.59 -2.91 11.88
CA ASN A 28 -1.28 -1.70 12.32
C ASN A 28 -2.78 -1.98 12.31
N HIS A 29 -3.44 -1.77 13.44
CA HIS A 29 -4.86 -2.10 13.64
C HIS A 29 -5.72 -0.84 13.58
N ASN A 30 -6.87 -0.94 12.91
CA ASN A 30 -7.94 0.08 12.90
C ASN A 30 -9.29 -0.64 12.85
N GLY A 31 -9.89 -0.86 14.01
CA GLY A 31 -11.10 -1.69 14.14
C GLY A 31 -10.84 -3.11 13.63
N ASP A 32 -11.68 -3.57 12.70
CA ASP A 32 -11.56 -4.90 12.08
C ASP A 32 -10.44 -4.99 11.02
N LEU A 33 -9.82 -3.86 10.67
CA LEU A 33 -8.76 -3.80 9.65
C LEU A 33 -7.38 -3.94 10.26
N VAL A 34 -6.55 -4.76 9.61
CA VAL A 34 -5.13 -4.89 9.93
C VAL A 34 -4.30 -4.63 8.67
N CYS A 35 -3.39 -3.66 8.74
CA CYS A 35 -2.38 -3.36 7.72
C CYS A 35 -1.08 -4.06 8.04
N PHE A 36 -0.50 -4.75 7.06
CA PHE A 36 0.70 -5.59 7.22
C PHE A 36 1.90 -4.96 6.52
N LYS A 37 2.97 -4.71 7.29
CA LYS A 37 4.19 -4.07 6.80
C LYS A 37 5.44 -4.80 7.28
N TYR A 38 6.31 -5.22 6.38
CA TYR A 38 7.61 -5.77 6.70
C TYR A 38 8.50 -4.72 7.38
N ALA A 39 9.37 -5.15 8.28
CA ALA A 39 10.52 -4.38 8.75
C ALA A 39 11.70 -4.53 7.77
N THR A 40 12.65 -3.60 7.81
CA THR A 40 13.83 -3.58 6.95
C THR A 40 14.71 -4.82 7.05
N GLU A 41 14.68 -5.49 8.21
CA GLU A 41 15.47 -6.66 8.58
C GLU A 41 14.80 -7.99 8.18
N ALA A 42 13.60 -7.92 7.59
CA ALA A 42 12.87 -9.11 7.18
C ALA A 42 13.57 -9.87 6.04
N ASP A 43 13.35 -11.18 5.99
CA ASP A 43 13.86 -12.02 4.90
C ASP A 43 12.97 -11.90 3.66
N PHE A 44 13.44 -11.14 2.70
CA PHE A 44 12.76 -10.88 1.44
C PHE A 44 12.79 -12.05 0.44
N SER A 45 13.44 -13.17 0.76
CA SER A 45 13.27 -14.40 -0.03
C SER A 45 11.89 -15.03 0.19
N ASP A 46 11.20 -14.70 1.29
CA ASP A 46 9.86 -15.19 1.60
C ASP A 46 8.79 -14.33 0.89
N PRO A 47 8.01 -14.89 -0.06
CA PRO A 47 6.96 -14.15 -0.76
C PRO A 47 5.88 -13.59 0.19
N LEU A 48 5.68 -14.19 1.36
CA LEU A 48 4.78 -13.69 2.39
C LEU A 48 5.25 -12.33 2.94
N VAL A 49 6.57 -12.17 3.12
CA VAL A 49 7.19 -10.90 3.55
C VAL A 49 7.08 -9.86 2.44
N CYS A 50 7.29 -10.27 1.18
CA CYS A 50 7.14 -9.35 0.04
C CYS A 50 5.71 -8.82 -0.11
N GLU A 51 4.68 -9.62 0.16
CA GLU A 51 3.29 -9.18 0.14
C GLU A 51 2.95 -8.22 1.31
N ALA A 52 3.72 -8.28 2.41
CA ALA A 52 3.58 -7.38 3.56
C ALA A 52 4.11 -5.97 3.27
N ARG A 53 3.67 -5.35 2.18
CA ARG A 53 4.02 -3.98 1.77
C ARG A 53 2.82 -3.03 1.89
N GLY A 54 2.00 -3.25 2.91
CA GLY A 54 0.83 -2.43 3.21
C GLY A 54 -0.50 -3.02 2.75
N ILE A 55 -0.56 -4.33 2.47
CA ILE A 55 -1.85 -5.03 2.29
C ILE A 55 -2.69 -4.87 3.56
N ILE A 56 -3.99 -4.64 3.40
CA ILE A 56 -4.96 -4.49 4.49
C ILE A 56 -6.00 -5.60 4.37
N ILE A 57 -6.23 -6.29 5.49
CA ILE A 57 -7.18 -7.39 5.60
C ILE A 57 -8.23 -7.00 6.64
N ASP A 58 -9.51 -7.21 6.32
CA ASP A 58 -10.54 -7.32 7.34
C ASP A 58 -10.41 -8.70 7.97
N VAL A 59 -9.89 -8.75 9.20
CA VAL A 59 -9.56 -10.02 9.87
C VAL A 59 -10.80 -10.72 10.43
N VAL A 60 -11.93 -10.01 10.57
CA VAL A 60 -13.21 -10.57 11.00
C VAL A 60 -13.89 -11.25 9.83
N GLN A 61 -14.00 -10.56 8.69
CA GLN A 61 -14.60 -11.10 7.47
C GLN A 61 -13.65 -12.00 6.68
N ARG A 62 -12.36 -11.95 6.97
CA ARG A 62 -11.29 -12.70 6.29
C ARG A 62 -11.26 -12.41 4.79
N VAL A 63 -11.28 -11.12 4.44
CA VAL A 63 -11.19 -10.62 3.06
C VAL A 63 -10.08 -9.58 2.94
N VAL A 64 -9.45 -9.53 1.75
CA VAL A 64 -8.51 -8.45 1.42
C VAL A 64 -9.34 -7.24 1.02
N VAL A 65 -9.15 -6.12 1.72
CA VAL A 65 -9.83 -4.85 1.41
C VAL A 65 -8.91 -3.88 0.69
N CYS A 66 -7.60 -4.06 0.84
CA CYS A 66 -6.61 -3.26 0.13
C CYS A 66 -5.38 -4.10 -0.21
N TRP A 67 -5.04 -4.23 -1.49
CA TRP A 67 -3.90 -4.98 -1.98
C TRP A 67 -2.99 -4.10 -2.85
N PRO A 68 -1.98 -3.42 -2.28
CA PRO A 68 -1.02 -2.64 -3.04
C PRO A 68 0.03 -3.55 -3.70
N PHE A 69 1.10 -2.96 -4.24
CA PHE A 69 2.25 -3.67 -4.76
C PHE A 69 2.89 -4.59 -3.71
N ASP A 70 3.30 -5.79 -4.14
CA ASP A 70 4.29 -6.58 -3.40
C ASP A 70 5.65 -5.84 -3.43
N LYS A 71 6.60 -6.19 -2.56
CA LYS A 71 7.97 -5.69 -2.63
C LYS A 71 8.59 -6.08 -3.97
N PHE A 72 9.02 -5.07 -4.71
CA PHE A 72 9.90 -5.19 -5.88
C PHE A 72 11.24 -4.53 -5.59
N PHE A 73 12.26 -4.86 -6.37
CA PHE A 73 13.66 -4.60 -6.06
C PHE A 73 14.33 -3.84 -7.20
N ASN A 74 15.39 -3.11 -6.87
CA ASN A 74 16.25 -2.49 -7.87
C ASN A 74 17.01 -3.58 -8.64
N VAL A 75 17.37 -3.34 -9.90
CA VAL A 75 17.99 -4.35 -10.79
C VAL A 75 19.29 -4.97 -10.24
N GLN A 76 19.98 -4.30 -9.32
CA GLN A 76 21.23 -4.77 -8.71
C GLN A 76 21.03 -5.42 -7.32
N GLU A 77 19.80 -5.50 -6.83
CA GLU A 77 19.49 -6.14 -5.54
C GLU A 77 19.31 -7.65 -5.70
N GLN A 78 19.57 -8.40 -4.63
CA GLN A 78 19.60 -9.87 -4.62
C GLN A 78 18.32 -10.54 -5.14
N TYR A 79 17.16 -9.92 -4.93
CA TYR A 79 15.85 -10.47 -5.29
C TYR A 79 15.19 -9.70 -6.45
N ALA A 80 15.99 -9.02 -7.26
CA ALA A 80 15.52 -8.40 -8.50
C ALA A 80 14.81 -9.42 -9.39
N ALA A 81 13.68 -9.01 -9.97
CA ALA A 81 13.03 -9.81 -10.98
C ALA A 81 13.88 -9.84 -12.25
N ASP A 82 13.90 -10.97 -12.94
CA ASP A 82 14.46 -11.05 -14.29
C ASP A 82 13.54 -10.27 -15.25
N ILE A 83 14.07 -9.18 -15.81
CA ILE A 83 13.31 -8.31 -16.71
C ILE A 83 13.47 -8.80 -18.14
N ASP A 84 12.36 -9.16 -18.79
CA ASP A 84 12.32 -9.28 -20.24
C ASP A 84 12.28 -7.87 -20.87
N TRP A 85 13.45 -7.34 -21.17
CA TRP A 85 13.61 -6.00 -21.74
C TRP A 85 12.93 -5.82 -23.11
N ASN A 86 12.56 -6.89 -23.81
CA ASN A 86 11.86 -6.79 -25.09
C ASN A 86 10.38 -6.42 -24.93
N SER A 87 9.77 -6.79 -23.79
CA SER A 87 8.36 -6.52 -23.49
C SER A 87 8.15 -5.51 -22.37
N ALA A 88 9.21 -5.14 -21.66
CA ALA A 88 9.15 -4.20 -20.54
C ALA A 88 8.66 -2.80 -20.95
N ARG A 89 7.85 -2.20 -20.08
CA ARG A 89 7.49 -0.78 -20.13
C ARG A 89 8.21 -0.05 -19.00
N VAL A 90 8.76 1.12 -19.30
CA VAL A 90 9.46 1.95 -18.32
C VAL A 90 8.58 3.14 -17.96
N LEU A 91 8.38 3.33 -16.66
CA LEU A 91 7.61 4.42 -16.08
C LEU A 91 8.55 5.35 -15.31
N GLU A 92 8.17 6.62 -15.20
CA GLU A 92 8.86 7.55 -14.30
C GLU A 92 8.64 7.09 -12.85
N LYS A 93 9.73 6.95 -12.08
CA LYS A 93 9.65 6.69 -10.65
C LYS A 93 9.52 8.01 -9.90
N ILE A 94 8.29 8.42 -9.63
CA ILE A 94 7.98 9.55 -8.75
C ILE A 94 8.52 9.27 -7.33
N ASP A 95 9.11 10.28 -6.69
CA ASP A 95 9.75 10.15 -5.38
C ASP A 95 8.90 10.80 -4.29
N GLY A 96 7.94 10.04 -3.76
CA GLY A 96 7.02 10.52 -2.74
C GLY A 96 6.68 9.43 -1.75
N SER A 97 5.43 9.46 -1.32
CA SER A 97 4.88 8.47 -0.39
C SER A 97 3.75 7.70 -1.06
N MET A 98 3.85 6.37 -1.07
CA MET A 98 2.79 5.53 -1.59
C MET A 98 1.51 5.67 -0.75
N ILE A 99 0.42 6.09 -1.41
CA ILE A 99 -0.93 6.20 -0.88
C ILE A 99 -1.83 5.17 -1.57
N LYS A 100 -2.66 4.52 -0.77
CA LYS A 100 -3.64 3.54 -1.22
C LYS A 100 -5.03 4.12 -1.03
N LEU A 101 -5.89 3.94 -2.01
CA LEU A 101 -7.31 4.28 -1.95
C LEU A 101 -8.12 2.99 -2.13
N PHE A 102 -9.01 2.70 -1.19
CA PHE A 102 -9.81 1.47 -1.19
C PHE A 102 -11.21 1.72 -0.61
N TRP A 103 -12.17 0.89 -0.99
CA TRP A 103 -13.54 0.97 -0.50
C TRP A 103 -13.72 0.09 0.74
N TYR A 104 -14.29 0.64 1.82
CA TYR A 104 -14.60 -0.15 3.02
C TYR A 104 -15.71 0.49 3.86
N LYS A 105 -16.73 -0.32 4.21
CA LYS A 105 -17.93 0.09 4.99
C LYS A 105 -18.54 1.40 4.47
N ASP A 106 -18.95 1.36 3.20
CA ASP A 106 -19.66 2.44 2.50
C ASP A 106 -18.91 3.77 2.35
N ALA A 107 -17.57 3.74 2.47
CA ALA A 107 -16.75 4.91 2.26
C ALA A 107 -15.43 4.56 1.56
N TRP A 108 -14.97 5.49 0.72
CA TRP A 108 -13.60 5.54 0.24
C TRP A 108 -12.65 5.93 1.37
N ARG A 109 -11.54 5.20 1.50
CA ARG A 109 -10.52 5.43 2.51
C ARG A 109 -9.15 5.57 1.87
N PHE A 110 -8.40 6.57 2.33
CA PHE A 110 -6.98 6.69 2.04
C PHE A 110 -6.16 6.03 3.15
N ALA A 111 -5.07 5.39 2.78
CA ALA A 111 -4.12 4.77 3.68
C ALA A 111 -2.69 4.92 3.18
N THR A 112 -1.73 5.02 4.11
CA THR A 112 -0.30 4.97 3.76
C THR A 112 0.17 3.52 3.61
N SER A 113 1.44 3.31 3.24
CA SER A 113 2.01 1.95 3.19
C SER A 113 2.05 1.22 4.55
N SER A 114 1.89 1.91 5.68
CA SER A 114 2.04 1.34 7.02
C SER A 114 0.82 1.53 7.93
N THR A 115 -0.24 2.21 7.47
CA THR A 115 -1.46 2.42 8.25
C THR A 115 -2.71 1.95 7.52
N CYS A 116 -3.79 1.69 8.28
CA CYS A 116 -5.11 1.41 7.74
C CYS A 116 -5.89 2.67 7.32
N ASP A 117 -5.57 3.82 7.92
CA ASP A 117 -6.18 5.11 7.63
C ASP A 117 -5.08 6.19 7.58
N ALA A 118 -5.15 7.09 6.62
CA ALA A 118 -4.21 8.20 6.47
C ALA A 118 -4.34 9.24 7.59
N LYS A 119 -5.47 9.28 8.30
CA LYS A 119 -5.68 10.12 9.49
C LYS A 119 -4.83 9.65 10.68
N ASP A 120 -4.49 8.36 10.73
CA ASP A 120 -3.66 7.79 11.79
C ASP A 120 -2.17 7.87 11.46
N ALA A 121 -1.81 8.37 10.28
CA ALA A 121 -0.42 8.49 9.83
C ALA A 121 0.08 9.92 10.01
N ALA A 122 0.83 10.16 11.09
CA ALA A 122 1.50 11.43 11.32
C ALA A 122 2.58 11.72 10.28
N ILE A 123 2.81 13.01 10.00
CA ILE A 123 3.90 13.45 9.14
C ILE A 123 5.17 13.63 9.99
N PRO A 124 6.29 12.98 9.63
CA PRO A 124 7.56 13.20 10.32
C PRO A 124 7.93 14.69 10.33
N GLY A 125 8.16 15.24 11.53
CA GLY A 125 8.52 16.65 11.72
C GLY A 125 7.33 17.62 11.85
N TYR A 126 6.09 17.15 11.72
CA TYR A 126 4.88 17.98 11.89
C TYR A 126 3.88 17.29 12.82
N ASN A 127 3.93 17.63 14.11
CA ASN A 127 3.18 16.95 15.17
C ASN A 127 1.65 17.06 15.04
N GLU A 128 1.14 18.01 14.27
CA GLU A 128 -0.30 18.28 14.12
C GLU A 128 -0.85 17.93 12.74
N LEU A 129 0.00 17.39 11.84
CA LEU A 129 -0.41 17.04 10.48
C LEU A 129 -0.38 15.53 10.28
N THR A 130 -1.39 15.07 9.54
CA THR A 130 -1.53 13.69 9.09
C THR A 130 -1.40 13.60 7.58
N TYR A 131 -1.21 12.38 7.05
CA TYR A 131 -1.27 12.16 5.60
C TYR A 131 -2.65 12.49 5.03
N ALA A 132 -3.74 12.35 5.79
CA ALA A 132 -5.05 12.80 5.35
C ALA A 132 -5.09 14.31 5.10
N ASP A 133 -4.44 15.11 5.95
CA ASP A 133 -4.35 16.57 5.78
C ASP A 133 -3.55 16.97 4.55
N ILE A 134 -2.45 16.25 4.25
CA ILE A 134 -1.68 16.50 3.03
C ILE A 134 -2.47 16.08 1.79
N ILE A 135 -3.13 14.92 1.81
CA ILE A 135 -3.95 14.43 0.69
C ILE A 135 -5.05 15.44 0.36
N ALA A 136 -5.72 15.99 1.37
CA ALA A 136 -6.74 17.02 1.18
C ALA A 136 -6.21 18.32 0.52
N ARG A 137 -4.90 18.56 0.59
CA ARG A 137 -4.22 19.70 -0.06
C ARG A 137 -3.71 19.37 -1.46
N ALA A 138 -3.81 18.11 -1.92
CA ALA A 138 -3.37 17.75 -3.24
C ALA A 138 -4.25 18.43 -4.30
N LYS A 139 -3.61 19.16 -5.21
CA LYS A 139 -4.31 20.01 -6.20
C LYS A 139 -5.33 19.24 -7.06
N ASN A 140 -5.10 17.95 -7.25
CA ASN A 140 -5.88 17.05 -8.09
C ASN A 140 -6.69 16.01 -7.30
N VAL A 141 -6.82 16.15 -5.97
CA VAL A 141 -7.63 15.20 -5.18
C VAL A 141 -9.10 15.19 -5.61
N ASN A 142 -9.62 16.36 -6.01
CA ASN A 142 -10.99 16.52 -6.50
C ASN A 142 -11.19 16.00 -7.93
N GLU A 143 -10.12 15.62 -8.63
CA GLU A 143 -10.17 15.02 -9.96
C GLU A 143 -10.32 13.49 -9.89
N ILE A 144 -10.24 12.90 -8.70
CA ILE A 144 -10.47 11.46 -8.51
C ILE A 144 -11.97 11.17 -8.73
N PRO A 145 -12.34 10.31 -9.70
CA PRO A 145 -13.74 10.07 -10.05
C PRO A 145 -14.37 9.04 -9.11
N PHE A 146 -14.49 9.36 -7.82
CA PHE A 146 -14.90 8.43 -6.75
C PHE A 146 -16.19 7.64 -7.03
N GLU A 147 -17.14 8.23 -7.76
CA GLU A 147 -18.42 7.60 -8.11
C GLU A 147 -18.30 6.57 -9.25
N GLU A 148 -17.23 6.65 -10.04
CA GLU A 148 -16.98 5.77 -11.20
C GLU A 148 -15.99 4.65 -10.87
N LEU A 149 -15.25 4.78 -9.76
CA LEU A 149 -14.27 3.79 -9.35
C LEU A 149 -14.92 2.46 -8.95
N ASN A 150 -14.30 1.36 -9.36
CA ASN A 150 -14.68 0.01 -8.96
C ASN A 150 -14.21 -0.26 -7.52
N LYS A 151 -15.15 -0.61 -6.65
CA LYS A 151 -14.95 -0.84 -5.22
C LYS A 151 -14.14 -2.10 -4.90
N ASP A 152 -13.99 -3.01 -5.86
CA ASP A 152 -13.17 -4.21 -5.72
C ASP A 152 -11.67 -3.95 -5.94
N TYR A 153 -11.29 -2.70 -6.25
CA TYR A 153 -9.91 -2.33 -6.54
C TYR A 153 -9.26 -1.54 -5.41
N THR A 154 -7.96 -1.74 -5.28
CA THR A 154 -7.04 -0.81 -4.62
C THR A 154 -6.43 0.09 -5.67
N TYR A 155 -6.64 1.39 -5.53
CA TYR A 155 -5.98 2.39 -6.37
C TYR A 155 -4.72 2.88 -5.66
N ILE A 156 -3.59 2.86 -6.36
CA ILE A 156 -2.28 3.18 -5.80
C ILE A 156 -1.80 4.49 -6.42
N PHE A 157 -1.43 5.42 -5.54
CA PHE A 157 -0.92 6.73 -5.90
C PHE A 157 0.44 6.97 -5.26
N GLU A 158 1.25 7.81 -5.88
CA GLU A 158 2.38 8.46 -5.23
C GLU A 158 1.98 9.87 -4.82
N LEU A 159 1.99 10.16 -3.52
CA LEU A 159 1.80 11.51 -3.00
C LEU A 159 3.14 12.24 -2.95
N VAL A 160 3.22 13.38 -3.62
CA VAL A 160 4.31 14.34 -3.46
C VAL A 160 3.82 15.55 -2.69
N SER A 161 4.70 16.14 -1.88
CA SER A 161 4.43 17.40 -1.17
C SER A 161 5.74 18.03 -0.67
N PRO A 162 5.85 19.37 -0.61
CA PRO A 162 6.91 20.02 0.15
C PRO A 162 6.98 19.58 1.62
N LEU A 163 5.86 19.11 2.18
CA LEU A 163 5.73 18.70 3.58
C LEU A 163 6.15 17.26 3.85
N SER A 164 6.31 16.44 2.81
CA SER A 164 6.65 15.01 2.90
C SER A 164 7.80 14.65 1.95
N GLN A 165 8.75 15.59 1.77
CA GLN A 165 9.89 15.41 0.88
C GLN A 165 10.73 14.19 1.30
N ILE A 166 11.00 13.30 0.34
CA ILE A 166 11.90 12.15 0.53
C ILE A 166 13.31 12.53 0.07
N VAL A 167 13.53 12.63 -1.24
CA VAL A 167 14.78 13.16 -1.82
C VAL A 167 14.49 14.31 -2.78
N VAL A 168 13.61 14.12 -3.75
CA VAL A 168 13.26 15.11 -4.77
C VAL A 168 12.41 16.22 -4.16
N ARG A 169 12.74 17.48 -4.49
CA ARG A 169 11.96 18.65 -4.08
C ARG A 169 10.81 18.88 -5.05
N TYR A 170 9.60 18.90 -4.51
CA TYR A 170 8.38 19.26 -5.24
C TYR A 170 7.80 20.54 -4.65
N GLU A 171 7.51 21.52 -5.50
CA GLU A 171 6.89 22.81 -5.11
C GLU A 171 5.35 22.72 -5.00
N MET A 172 4.79 21.51 -5.14
CA MET A 172 3.35 21.26 -5.17
C MET A 172 2.99 20.02 -4.38
N THR A 173 1.74 19.97 -3.92
CA THR A 173 1.13 18.74 -3.40
C THR A 173 0.23 18.14 -4.47
N ALA A 174 0.48 16.88 -4.84
CA ALA A 174 -0.26 16.19 -5.89
C ALA A 174 -0.25 14.67 -5.68
N LEU A 175 -1.29 13.99 -6.17
CA LEU A 175 -1.38 12.53 -6.23
C LEU A 175 -1.12 12.07 -7.66
N PHE A 176 -0.07 11.28 -7.87
CA PHE A 176 0.20 10.64 -9.16
C PHE A 176 -0.37 9.24 -9.15
N PHE A 177 -1.36 8.96 -10.00
CA PHE A 177 -1.87 7.60 -10.15
C PHE A 177 -0.77 6.70 -10.72
N LEU A 178 -0.54 5.56 -10.08
CA LEU A 178 0.47 4.58 -10.50
C LEU A 178 -0.18 3.37 -11.20
N THR A 179 -1.14 2.75 -10.52
CA THR A 179 -1.94 1.63 -11.06
C THR A 179 -3.12 1.36 -10.12
N ALA A 180 -3.96 0.39 -10.48
CA ALA A 180 -4.94 -0.20 -9.58
C ALA A 180 -4.77 -1.73 -9.56
N ARG A 181 -5.09 -2.38 -8.45
CA ARG A 181 -5.04 -3.84 -8.31
C ARG A 181 -6.37 -4.38 -7.81
N ASN A 182 -6.88 -5.41 -8.46
CA ASN A 182 -8.12 -6.07 -8.05
C ASN A 182 -7.89 -6.86 -6.76
N ASN A 183 -8.66 -6.57 -5.71
CA ASN A 183 -8.49 -7.19 -4.39
C ASN A 183 -8.90 -8.68 -4.38
N LEU A 184 -9.73 -9.12 -5.33
CA LEU A 184 -10.21 -10.50 -5.44
C LEU A 184 -9.24 -11.38 -6.25
N THR A 185 -8.73 -10.86 -7.37
CA THR A 185 -7.88 -11.63 -8.29
C THR A 185 -6.39 -11.38 -8.07
N GLY A 186 -6.03 -10.25 -7.46
CA GLY A 186 -4.64 -9.79 -7.32
C GLY A 186 -4.02 -9.32 -8.64
N GLU A 187 -4.81 -9.17 -9.70
CA GLU A 187 -4.35 -8.67 -11.00
C GLU A 187 -4.26 -7.14 -10.98
N GLU A 188 -3.14 -6.63 -11.48
CA GLU A 188 -2.94 -5.20 -11.70
C GLU A 188 -3.63 -4.77 -13.00
N LEU A 189 -4.16 -3.56 -13.01
CA LEU A 189 -4.73 -2.94 -14.20
C LEU A 189 -3.60 -2.68 -15.19
N ASP A 190 -3.77 -3.18 -16.42
CA ASP A 190 -2.88 -2.82 -17.51
C ASP A 190 -3.22 -1.38 -17.95
N THR A 191 -2.40 -0.43 -17.49
CA THR A 191 -2.53 1.01 -17.73
C THR A 191 -1.70 1.45 -18.90
#